data_AF-A0A7J5W7Z4-F1
#
_entry.id   AF-A0A7J5W7Z4-F1
#
_cell.length_a   1.000
_cell.length_b   1.000
_cell.length_c   1.000
_cell.angle_alpha   90.00
_cell.angle_beta   90.00
_cell.angle_gamma   90.00
#
_symmetry.space_group_name_H-M   'P 1'
#
loop_
_entity.id
_entity.type
_entity.pdbx_description
1 polymer ?
#
loop_
_entity_poly.entity_id
_entity_poly.type
_entity_poly.pdbx_seq_one_letter_code
_entity_poly.pdbx_strand_id
1 'polypeptide(L)' 'MVPLANVLAERIEEVLRPIVGTVLASVSVDLESRRIGKDPDSITRIDLPVIADNLAQQLKLVVGPDLATAAAQRVRELA' A
#
# COMPACT_ATOMS: atom_id res chain seq x y z
N MET A 1 -1.49 13.31 21.29
CA MET A 1 -2.41 13.40 20.15
C MET A 1 -2.15 12.16 19.31
N VAL A 2 -3.09 11.22 19.20
CA VAL A 2 -2.96 10.10 18.28
C VAL A 2 -3.22 10.69 16.88
N PRO A 3 -2.33 10.52 15.89
CA PRO A 3 -2.64 10.97 14.53
C PRO A 3 -3.94 10.29 14.07
N LEU A 4 -4.83 11.05 13.45
CA LEU A 4 -6.04 10.51 12.87
C LEU A 4 -5.60 9.65 11.68
N ALA A 5 -5.62 8.34 11.84
CA ALA A 5 -5.15 7.41 10.82
C ALA A 5 -5.91 7.68 9.50
N ASN A 6 -5.15 7.83 8.43
CA ASN A 6 -5.73 8.06 7.12
C ASN A 6 -6.40 6.78 6.60
N VAL A 7 -7.70 6.88 6.31
CA VAL A 7 -8.53 5.78 5.80
C VAL A 7 -7.92 5.12 4.56
N LEU A 8 -7.24 5.85 3.68
CA LEU A 8 -6.58 5.25 2.51
C LEU A 8 -5.39 4.38 2.92
N ALA A 9 -4.57 4.85 3.85
CA ALA A 9 -3.45 4.06 4.38
C ALA A 9 -3.95 2.77 5.02
N GLU A 10 -4.98 2.85 5.87
CA GLU A 10 -5.61 1.68 6.50
C GLU A 10 -6.14 0.69 5.46
N ARG A 11 -6.82 1.18 4.42
CA ARG A 11 -7.36 0.29 3.37
C ARG A 11 -6.29 -0.37 2.52
N ILE A 12 -5.18 0.31 2.26
CA ILE A 12 -4.03 -0.32 1.59
C ILE A 12 -3.49 -1.44 2.49
N GLU A 13 -3.32 -1.19 3.79
CA GLU A 13 -2.90 -2.24 4.72
C GLU A 13 -3.87 -3.43 4.72
N GLU A 14 -5.18 -3.21 4.73
CA GLU A 14 -6.20 -4.27 4.67
C GLU A 14 -6.09 -5.13 3.41
N VAL A 15 -5.78 -4.51 2.26
CA VAL A 15 -5.55 -5.23 1.00
C VAL A 15 -4.30 -6.12 1.10
N LEU A 16 -3.24 -5.62 1.74
CA LEU A 16 -1.95 -6.29 1.83
C LEU A 16 -1.89 -7.36 2.94
N ARG A 17 -2.62 -7.16 4.04
CA ARG A 17 -2.59 -8.01 5.23
C ARG A 17 -2.80 -9.51 4.96
N PRO A 18 -3.76 -9.96 4.13
CA PRO A 18 -3.90 -11.40 3.83
C PRO A 18 -2.79 -11.96 2.93
N ILE A 19 -1.96 -11.10 2.34
CA ILE A 19 -0.92 -11.47 1.37
C ILE A 19 0.44 -11.57 2.05
N VAL A 20 0.78 -10.59 2.89
CA VAL A 20 2.11 -10.47 3.53
C VAL A 20 2.07 -10.44 5.06
N GLY A 21 0.88 -10.47 5.66
CA GLY A 21 0.71 -10.33 7.11
C GLY A 21 0.74 -8.87 7.58
N THR A 22 0.29 -8.64 8.81
CA THR A 22 0.06 -7.31 9.38
C THR A 22 1.32 -6.43 9.42
N VAL A 23 2.46 -7.00 9.84
CA VAL A 23 3.70 -6.23 10.00
C VAL A 23 4.21 -5.73 8.64
N LEU A 24 4.29 -6.61 7.64
CA LEU A 24 4.75 -6.23 6.31
C LEU A 24 3.77 -5.30 5.60
N ALA A 25 2.46 -5.47 5.79
CA ALA A 25 1.47 -4.56 5.24
C ALA A 25 1.69 -3.11 5.73
N SER A 26 1.88 -2.91 7.04
CA SER A 26 2.11 -1.58 7.60
C SER A 26 3.44 -0.98 7.17
N VAL A 27 4.51 -1.79 7.16
CA VAL A 27 5.83 -1.36 6.66
C VAL A 27 5.78 -0.98 5.18
N SER A 28 5.04 -1.71 4.35
CA SER A 28 4.86 -1.38 2.93
C SER A 28 4.16 -0.03 2.75
N VAL A 29 3.12 0.27 3.53
CA VAL A 29 2.43 1.57 3.45
C VAL A 29 3.33 2.71 3.90
N ASP A 30 4.06 2.56 5.01
CA ASP A 30 5.03 3.57 5.46
C ASP A 30 6.12 3.83 4.41
N LEU A 31 6.72 2.77 3.88
CA LEU A 31 7.79 2.87 2.90
C LEU A 31 7.33 3.51 1.59
N GLU A 32 6.15 3.14 1.09
CA GLU A 32 5.62 3.70 -0.15
C GLU A 32 5.18 5.16 0.00
N SER A 33 4.61 5.53 1.14
CA SER A 33 4.33 6.93 1.45
C SER A 33 5.60 7.77 1.42
N ARG A 34 6.65 7.32 2.10
CA ARG A 34 7.95 8.02 2.13
C ARG A 34 8.59 8.09 0.76
N ARG A 35 8.47 7.04 -0.05
CA ARG A 35 9.04 6.99 -1.42
C ARG A 35 8.44 8.07 -2.33
N ILE A 36 7.17 8.43 -2.13
CA ILE A 36 6.52 9.53 -2.85
C ILE A 36 6.63 10.88 -2.13
N GLY A 37 7.45 10.97 -1.07
CA GLY A 37 7.68 12.20 -0.31
C GLY A 37 6.53 12.56 0.64
N LYS A 38 5.76 11.58 1.10
CA LYS A 38 4.59 11.76 1.95
C LYS A 38 4.67 10.94 3.24
N ASP A 39 3.85 11.33 4.21
CA ASP A 39 3.52 10.49 5.35
C ASP A 39 2.24 9.68 5.07
N PRO A 40 2.04 8.51 5.69
CA PRO A 40 0.82 7.71 5.54
C PRO A 40 -0.47 8.52 5.78
N ASP A 41 -0.43 9.44 6.75
CA ASP A 41 -1.57 10.28 7.09
C ASP A 41 -1.93 11.30 5.99
N SER A 42 -1.04 11.53 5.03
CA SER A 42 -1.18 12.51 3.94
C SER A 42 -1.46 11.90 2.56
N ILE A 43 -1.61 10.57 2.47
CA ILE A 43 -1.96 9.89 1.22
C ILE A 43 -3.34 10.37 0.72
N THR A 44 -3.44 10.57 -0.57
CA THR A 44 -4.67 10.97 -1.27
C THR A 44 -4.94 10.03 -2.44
N ARG A 45 -6.16 10.08 -3.01
CA ARG A 45 -6.56 9.20 -4.12
C ARG A 45 -5.65 9.32 -5.34
N ILE A 46 -5.05 10.49 -5.58
CA ILE A 46 -4.12 10.72 -6.70
C ILE A 46 -2.80 9.97 -6.54
N ASP A 47 -2.46 9.51 -5.34
CA ASP A 47 -1.22 8.78 -5.04
C ASP A 47 -1.38 7.27 -5.25
N LEU A 48 -2.62 6.76 -5.25
CA LEU A 48 -2.90 5.32 -5.34
C LEU A 48 -2.28 4.64 -6.57
N PRO A 49 -2.27 5.25 -7.78
CA PRO A 49 -1.63 4.63 -8.93
C PRO A 49 -0.14 4.35 -8.73
N VAL A 50 0.62 5.33 -8.22
CA VAL A 50 2.08 5.18 -8.02
C VAL A 50 2.39 4.23 -6.86
N ILE A 51 1.61 4.27 -5.78
CA ILE A 51 1.74 3.32 -4.67
C ILE A 51 1.48 1.89 -5.17
N ALA A 52 0.43 1.68 -5.96
CA ALA A 52 0.12 0.37 -6.52
C ALA A 52 1.24 -0.16 -7.44
N ASP A 53 1.80 0.70 -8.30
CA ASP A 53 2.91 0.32 -9.19
C ASP A 53 4.14 -0.15 -8.39
N ASN A 54 4.49 0.58 -7.34
CA ASN A 54 5.62 0.23 -6.50
C ASN A 54 5.37 -1.07 -5.71
N LEU A 55 4.16 -1.24 -5.16
CA LEU A 55 3.76 -2.47 -4.48
C LEU A 55 3.83 -3.68 -5.41
N ALA A 56 3.40 -3.56 -6.66
CA ALA A 56 3.51 -4.64 -7.65
C ALA A 56 4.96 -5.09 -7.84
N GLN A 57 5.91 -4.15 -7.91
CA GLN A 57 7.33 -4.46 -8.07
C GLN A 57 7.92 -5.13 -6.83
N GLN A 58 7.63 -4.60 -5.64
CA GLN A 58 8.20 -5.12 -4.39
C GLN A 58 7.67 -6.49 -4.02
N LEU A 59 6.36 -6.65 -4.13
CA LEU A 59 5.70 -7.89 -3.71
C LEU A 59 6.00 -9.04 -4.66
N LYS A 60 6.39 -8.76 -5.91
CA LYS A 60 6.66 -9.78 -6.94
C LYS A 60 7.63 -10.87 -6.48
N LEU A 61 8.67 -10.52 -5.73
CA LEU A 61 9.65 -11.50 -5.22
C LEU A 61 9.19 -12.25 -3.97
N VAL A 62 8.25 -11.67 -3.23
CA VAL A 62 7.74 -12.22 -1.96
C VAL A 62 6.59 -13.20 -2.23
N VAL A 63 5.69 -12.85 -3.13
CA VAL A 63 4.42 -13.58 -3.34
C VAL A 63 4.18 -14.02 -4.78
N GLY A 64 5.13 -13.76 -5.68
CA GLY A 64 5.00 -14.03 -7.10
C GLY A 64 4.29 -12.93 -7.89
N PRO A 65 4.46 -12.92 -9.23
CA PRO A 65 3.99 -11.84 -10.10
C PRO A 65 2.47 -11.67 -10.13
N ASP A 66 1.74 -12.78 -10.12
CA ASP A 66 0.28 -12.75 -10.27
C ASP A 66 -0.38 -12.13 -9.04
N LEU A 67 0.01 -12.59 -7.84
CA LEU A 67 -0.56 -12.08 -6.59
C LEU A 67 -0.14 -10.63 -6.33
N ALA A 68 1.10 -10.26 -6.67
CA ALA A 68 1.56 -8.88 -6.57
C ALA A 68 0.77 -7.94 -7.48
N THR A 69 0.51 -8.36 -8.73
CA THR A 69 -0.27 -7.57 -9.69
C THR A 69 -1.72 -7.43 -9.23
N ALA A 70 -2.33 -8.50 -8.72
CA ALA A 70 -3.68 -8.47 -8.18
C ALA A 70 -3.81 -7.55 -6.96
N ALA A 71 -2.83 -7.58 -6.05
CA ALA A 71 -2.79 -6.69 -4.89
C ALA A 71 -2.72 -5.22 -5.31
N ALA A 72 -1.80 -4.89 -6.22
CA ALA A 72 -1.66 -3.55 -6.77
C ALA A 72 -2.95 -3.07 -7.44
N GLN A 73 -3.62 -3.93 -8.19
CA GLN A 73 -4.88 -3.58 -8.84
C GLN A 73 -5.97 -3.23 -7.83
N ARG A 74 -6.11 -4.01 -6.75
CA ARG A 74 -7.04 -3.68 -5.65
C ARG A 74 -6.72 -2.35 -4.99
N VAL A 75 -5.44 -1.99 -4.84
CA VAL A 75 -5.04 -0.68 -4.31
C VAL A 75 -5.46 0.46 -5.24
N ARG A 76 -5.31 0.30 -6.57
CA ARG A 76 -5.78 1.31 -7.54
C ARG A 76 -7.29 1.53 -7.46
N GLU A 77 -8.04 0.48 -7.19
CA GLU A 77 -9.50 0.49 -7.10
C GLU A 77 -10.05 1.08 -5.79
N LEU A 78 -9.19 1.50 -4.85
CA LEU A 78 -9.61 2.25 -3.66
C LEU A 78 -10.02 3.70 -3.99
N ALA A 79 -9.74 4.15 -5.22
CA ALA A 79 -10.02 5.49 -5.76
C ALA A 79 -11.50 5.77 -6.03
#